data_AF-A0A660NCH6-F1
#
_entry.id   AF-A0A660NCH6-F1
#
_cell.length_a   1.000
_cell.length_b   1.000
_cell.length_c   1.000
_cell.angle_alpha   90.00
_cell.angle_beta   90.00
_cell.angle_gamma   90.00
#
_symmetry.space_group_name_H-M   'P 1'
#
loop_
_entity.id
_entity.type
_entity.pdbx_description
1 polymer ?
#
loop_
_entity_poly.entity_id
_entity_poly.type
_entity_poly.pdbx_seq_one_letter_code
_entity_poly.pdbx_strand_id
1 'polypeptide(L)'
;MDLGKKQILEVARIKDFGAYLTEVGEGEKTESVLLPKKQLPEDVTVGMKMEVFLYKDSADRLIATTKEPLLEVGQVKKLKVNDVAK
;
A
#
# COMPACT_ATOMS: atom_id res chain seq x y z
N MET A 1 -6.85 -1.82 -9.20
CA MET A 1 -6.34 -1.85 -7.82
C MET A 1 -7.48 -2.06 -6.84
N ASP A 2 -7.31 -2.93 -5.84
CA ASP A 2 -8.36 -3.27 -4.87
C ASP A 2 -8.10 -2.66 -3.48
N LEU A 3 -8.99 -1.77 -3.03
CA LEU A 3 -8.95 -1.20 -1.66
C LEU A 3 -9.29 -2.27 -0.61
N GLY A 4 -8.51 -2.32 0.47
CA GLY A 4 -8.75 -3.22 1.58
C GLY A 4 -8.35 -4.68 1.33
N LYS A 5 -7.50 -4.92 0.32
CA LYS A 5 -6.92 -6.21 -0.01
C LYS A 5 -5.41 -6.10 -0.22
N LYS A 6 -4.73 -7.22 -0.02
CA LYS A 6 -3.35 -7.39 -0.51
C LYS A 6 -3.33 -7.67 -2.00
N GLN A 7 -2.34 -7.08 -2.67
CA GLN A 7 -2.12 -7.28 -4.10
C GLN A 7 -0.66 -6.98 -4.47
N ILE A 8 -0.25 -7.46 -5.63
CA ILE A 8 1.09 -7.22 -6.17
C ILE A 8 1.03 -5.99 -7.07
N LEU A 9 1.82 -4.96 -6.73
CA LEU A 9 2.02 -3.77 -7.54
C LEU A 9 3.48 -3.63 -7.96
N GLU A 10 3.73 -2.81 -8.97
CA GLU A 10 5.05 -2.55 -9.54
C GLU A 10 5.51 -1.12 -9.23
N VAL A 11 6.79 -0.93 -8.87
CA VAL A 11 7.36 0.40 -8.66
C VAL A 11 7.44 1.15 -9.98
N ALA A 12 6.59 2.16 -10.16
CA ALA A 12 6.61 3.05 -11.33
C ALA A 12 7.72 4.11 -11.22
N ARG A 13 7.90 4.68 -10.02
CA ARG A 13 8.92 5.71 -9.75
C ARG A 13 9.24 5.84 -8.28
N ILE A 14 10.44 6.33 -7.98
CA ILE A 14 10.96 6.51 -6.62
C ILE A 14 11.17 8.02 -6.38
N LYS A 15 10.75 8.50 -5.21
CA LYS A 15 10.96 9.88 -4.72
C LYS A 15 11.55 9.86 -3.31
N ASP A 16 12.00 11.01 -2.84
CA ASP A 16 12.64 11.15 -1.52
C ASP A 16 11.77 10.71 -0.34
N PHE A 17 10.44 10.76 -0.49
CA PHE A 17 9.46 10.42 0.54
C PHE A 17 8.80 9.04 0.37
N GLY A 18 9.07 8.32 -0.73
CA GLY A 18 8.47 7.02 -0.99
C GLY A 18 8.51 6.62 -2.47
N ALA A 19 7.88 5.49 -2.79
CA ALA A 19 7.74 5.01 -4.16
C ALA A 19 6.28 5.06 -4.59
N TYR A 20 6.03 5.38 -5.86
CA TYR A 20 4.71 5.23 -6.45
C TYR A 20 4.62 3.86 -7.10
N LEU A 21 3.58 3.12 -6.71
CA LEU A 21 3.29 1.79 -7.22
C LEU A 21 2.10 1.84 -8.17
N THR A 22 2.15 1.04 -9.23
CA THR A 22 1.11 0.92 -10.25
C THR A 22 0.81 -0.56 -10.53
N GLU A 23 -0.21 -0.83 -11.33
CA GLU A 23 -0.44 -2.19 -11.84
C GLU A 23 0.71 -2.63 -12.75
N VAL A 24 1.02 -3.92 -12.68
CA VAL A 24 2.17 -4.51 -13.39
C VAL A 24 2.05 -4.25 -14.89
N GLY A 25 3.10 -3.66 -15.48
CA GLY A 25 3.16 -3.38 -16.92
C GLY A 25 2.47 -2.10 -17.39
N GLU A 26 1.83 -1.31 -16.51
CA GLU A 26 1.19 -0.04 -16.91
C GLU A 26 2.15 1.16 -16.90
N GLY A 27 3.22 1.11 -16.11
CA GLY A 27 4.20 2.18 -15.98
C GLY A 27 3.62 3.47 -15.37
N GLU A 28 4.28 4.62 -15.60
CA GLU A 28 3.90 5.90 -14.96
C GLU A 28 2.61 6.55 -15.49
N LYS A 29 1.97 5.98 -16.52
CA LYS A 29 0.85 6.62 -17.23
C LYS A 29 -0.52 6.39 -16.56
N THR A 30 -0.58 5.57 -15.53
CA THR A 30 -1.84 5.16 -14.89
C THR A 30 -1.92 5.59 -13.44
N GLU A 31 -3.05 5.30 -12.80
CA GLU A 31 -3.24 5.60 -11.37
C GLU A 31 -2.17 4.91 -10.54
N SER A 32 -1.54 5.66 -9.64
CA SER A 32 -0.49 5.15 -8.78
C SER A 32 -0.74 5.51 -7.32
N VAL A 33 -0.29 4.62 -6.43
CA VAL A 33 -0.44 4.74 -4.98
C VAL A 33 0.93 4.91 -4.33
N LEU A 34 0.99 5.72 -3.29
CA LEU A 34 2.24 5.96 -2.58
C LEU A 34 2.52 4.83 -1.58
N LEU A 35 3.71 4.24 -1.65
CA LEU A 35 4.31 3.45 -0.59
C LEU A 35 5.35 4.32 0.15
N PRO A 36 5.16 4.63 1.45
CA PRO A 36 6.07 5.49 2.20
C PRO A 36 7.49 4.94 2.28
N LYS A 37 8.50 5.82 2.24
CA LYS A 37 9.94 5.44 2.25
C LYS A 37 10.34 4.49 3.38
N LYS A 38 9.74 4.63 4.56
CA LYS A 38 10.03 3.75 5.73
C LYS A 38 9.68 2.28 5.50
N GLN A 39 8.93 1.98 4.45
CA GLN A 39 8.46 0.64 4.10
C GLN A 39 9.10 0.12 2.81
N LEU A 40 10.00 0.90 2.20
CA LEU A 40 10.74 0.47 1.03
C LEU A 40 11.93 -0.41 1.46
N PRO A 41 12.23 -1.47 0.71
CA PRO A 41 13.50 -2.19 0.87
C PRO A 41 14.68 -1.32 0.44
N GLU A 42 15.88 -1.65 0.91
CA GLU A 42 17.10 -0.86 0.64
C GLU A 42 17.50 -0.85 -0.84
N ASP A 43 17.18 -1.93 -1.55
CA ASP A 43 17.51 -2.18 -2.96
C ASP A 43 16.32 -1.92 -3.91
N VAL A 44 15.35 -1.09 -3.48
CA VAL A 44 14.18 -0.77 -4.30
C VAL A 44 14.56 -0.16 -5.64
N THR A 45 14.04 -0.74 -6.72
CA THR A 45 14.26 -0.29 -8.11
C THR A 45 12.94 -0.14 -8.85
N VAL A 46 12.93 0.71 -9.88
CA VAL A 46 11.78 0.84 -10.80
C VAL A 46 11.58 -0.49 -11.53
N GLY A 47 10.32 -0.93 -11.65
CA GLY A 47 9.95 -2.24 -12.18
C GLY A 47 9.94 -3.36 -11.14
N MET A 48 10.38 -3.11 -9.91
CA MET A 48 10.31 -4.10 -8.83
C MET A 48 8.86 -4.35 -8.42
N LYS A 49 8.49 -5.62 -8.28
CA LYS A 49 7.17 -6.03 -7.81
C LYS A 49 7.16 -6.17 -6.30
N MET A 50 6.08 -5.70 -5.69
CA MET A 50 5.90 -5.72 -4.24
C MET A 50 4.48 -6.12 -3.88
N GLU A 51 4.34 -7.02 -2.91
CA GLU A 51 3.05 -7.28 -2.27
C GLU A 51 2.76 -6.15 -1.28
N VAL A 52 1.62 -5.48 -1.47
CA VAL A 52 1.18 -4.37 -0.63
C VAL A 52 -0.32 -4.47 -0.34
N PHE A 53 -0.71 -3.96 0.82
CA PHE A 53 -2.10 -3.74 1.19
C PHE A 53 -2.50 -2.30 0.88
N LEU A 54 -3.65 -2.10 0.24
CA LEU A 54 -4.19 -0.77 0.00
C LEU A 54 -5.19 -0.35 1.06
N TYR A 55 -5.06 0.87 1.56
CA TYR A 55 -5.96 1.46 2.53
C TYR A 55 -6.10 2.96 2.31
N LYS A 56 -7.09 3.56 2.97
CA LYS A 56 -7.20 5.03 3.06
C LYS A 56 -6.59 5.52 4.35
N ASP A 57 -5.71 6.51 4.26
CA ASP A 57 -5.14 7.18 5.44
C ASP A 57 -6.14 8.17 6.07
N SER A 58 -5.69 8.87 7.12
CA SER A 58 -6.52 9.86 7.83
C SER A 58 -6.93 11.07 6.99
N ALA A 59 -6.34 11.26 5.81
CA ALA A 59 -6.68 12.31 4.86
C ALA A 59 -7.49 11.77 3.66
N ASP A 60 -8.08 10.57 3.80
CA ASP A 60 -8.86 9.88 2.78
C ASP A 60 -8.07 9.55 1.49
N ARG A 61 -6.72 9.56 1.55
CA ARG A 61 -5.86 9.26 0.40
C ARG A 61 -5.64 7.76 0.28
N LEU A 62 -5.63 7.25 -0.95
CA LEU A 62 -5.27 5.85 -1.24
C LEU A 62 -3.76 5.66 -1.08
N ILE A 63 -3.37 4.82 -0.13
CA ILE A 63 -1.97 4.57 0.27
C ILE A 63 -1.70 3.07 0.27
N ALA A 64 -0.48 2.70 -0.12
CA ALA A 64 0.04 1.34 -0.02
C ALA A 64 0.87 1.15 1.27
N THR A 65 0.81 -0.05 1.84
CA THR A 65 1.62 -0.46 2.98
C THR A 65 2.09 -1.91 2.82
N THR A 66 3.33 -2.21 3.21
CA THR A 66 3.87 -3.57 3.32
C THR A 66 3.58 -4.21 4.68
N LYS A 67 3.02 -3.44 5.62
CA LYS A 67 2.54 -3.98 6.89
C LYS A 67 1.43 -5.01 6.66
N GLU A 68 1.51 -6.10 7.41
CA GLU A 68 0.47 -7.12 7.43
C GLU A 68 -0.84 -6.53 7.99
N PRO A 69 -1.95 -6.55 7.23
CA PRO A 69 -3.24 -6.16 7.76
C PRO A 69 -3.74 -7.21 8.75
N LEU A 70 -4.44 -6.78 9.81
CA LEU A 70 -5.01 -7.71 10.79
C LEU A 70 -6.20 -8.50 10.23
N LEU A 71 -6.88 -7.92 9.23
CA LEU A 71 -7.97 -8.47 8.45
C LEU A 71 -8.04 -7.80 7.07
N GLU A 72 -8.67 -8.47 6.12
CA GLU A 72 -8.96 -7.95 4.78
C GLU A 72 -10.48 -7.92 4.50
N VAL A 73 -10.87 -7.23 3.43
CA VAL A 73 -12.26 -7.17 2.99
C VAL A 73 -12.82 -8.59 2.77
N GLY A 74 -13.95 -8.88 3.41
CA GLY A 74 -14.61 -10.19 3.38
C GLY A 74 -14.22 -11.12 4.52
N GLN A 75 -13.27 -10.74 5.38
CA GLN A 75 -12.88 -11.53 6.56
C GLN A 75 -13.59 -11.05 7.83
N VAL A 76 -13.82 -11.99 8.75
CA VAL A 76 -14.35 -11.71 10.09
C VAL A 76 -13.37 -12.22 11.14
N LYS A 77 -12.94 -11.36 12.06
CA LYS A 77 -11.96 -11.68 13.10
C LYS A 77 -12.16 -10.85 14.36
N LYS A 78 -11.87 -11.42 15.54
CA LYS A 78 -11.83 -10.68 16.80
C LYS A 78 -10.52 -9.89 16.90
N LEU A 79 -10.61 -8.59 17.20
CA LEU A 79 -9.47 -7.71 17.42
C LEU A 79 -9.49 -7.10 18.82
N LYS A 80 -8.33 -6.63 19.28
CA LYS A 80 -8.19 -5.92 20.55
C LYS A 80 -8.66 -4.47 20.38
N VAL A 81 -9.50 -3.98 21.30
CA VAL A 81 -9.90 -2.56 21.36
C VAL A 81 -8.68 -1.72 21.68
N ASN A 82 -8.44 -0.69 20.87
CA ASN A 82 -7.31 0.23 21.06
C ASN A 82 -7.69 1.47 21.87
N ASP A 83 -8.90 1.98 21.68
CA ASP A 83 -9.41 3.17 22.37
C ASP A 83 -10.94 3.16 22.42
N VAL A 84 -11.53 3.90 23.36
CA VAL A 84 -12.99 4.10 23.49
C VAL A 84 -13.31 5.59 23.59
N ALA A 85 -14.19 6.08 22.72
CA ALA A 85 -14.68 7.45 22.82
C ALA A 85 -15.53 7.60 24.10
N LYS A 86 -15.27 8.66 24.86
CA LYS A 86 -16.09 9.07 26.01
C LYS A 86 -17.26 9.93 25.58
#